data_AF-A0A0J7YMD3-F1
#
_entry.id   AF-A0A0J7YMD3-F1
#
_cell.length_a   1.000
_cell.length_b   1.000
_cell.length_c   1.000
_cell.angle_alpha   90.00
_cell.angle_beta   90.00
_cell.angle_gamma   90.00
#
_symmetry.space_group_name_H-M   'P 1'
#
loop_
_entity.id
_entity.type
_entity.pdbx_description
1 polymer ?
#
loop_
_entity_poly.entity_id
_entity_poly.type
_entity_poly.pdbx_seq_one_letter_code
_entity_poly.pdbx_strand_id
1 'polypeptide(L)'
;MPPILPSFWLLRKPGTCPSRLPLTGSIRPCYRIAFSDVRVRYVDPDCEGPVSALNGVLVGLCVERDPNDPYPQCIGLGLIRAIDPESHLFYVTTRVPQKHLSDVTCLMRGRLQVPAVLLFQ
;
A
#
# COMPACT_ATOMS: atom_id res chain seq x y z
N MET A 1 -6.70 -36.76 22.62
CA MET A 1 -6.28 -35.37 22.87
C MET A 1 -6.07 -34.70 21.52
N PRO A 2 -6.95 -33.79 21.07
CA PRO A 2 -6.73 -33.05 19.82
C PRO A 2 -5.85 -31.81 20.08
N PRO A 3 -5.09 -31.32 19.08
CA PRO A 3 -4.24 -30.15 19.26
C PRO A 3 -5.08 -28.87 19.30
N ILE A 4 -4.70 -27.98 20.21
CA ILE A 4 -5.25 -26.63 20.36
C ILE A 4 -4.72 -25.80 19.20
N LEU A 5 -5.58 -25.47 18.23
CA LEU A 5 -5.28 -24.48 17.20
C LEU A 5 -5.26 -23.07 17.84
N PRO A 6 -4.26 -22.22 17.53
CA PRO A 6 -4.26 -20.85 18.01
C PRO A 6 -5.43 -20.08 17.37
N SER A 7 -6.21 -19.43 18.22
CA SER A 7 -7.45 -18.68 17.95
C SER A 7 -7.30 -17.44 17.04
N PHE A 8 -6.16 -17.28 16.37
CA PHE A 8 -5.91 -16.15 15.46
C PHE A 8 -6.42 -16.37 14.03
N TRP A 9 -6.86 -17.57 13.68
CA TRP A 9 -7.39 -17.91 12.35
C TRP A 9 -8.91 -17.72 12.18
N LEU A 10 -9.60 -17.13 13.17
CA LEU A 10 -11.06 -17.02 13.16
C LEU A 10 -11.63 -15.77 12.47
N LEU A 11 -10.87 -15.08 11.62
CA LEU A 11 -11.41 -13.95 10.85
C LEU A 11 -11.05 -13.97 9.36
N ARG A 12 -11.37 -15.07 8.67
CA ARG A 12 -11.59 -15.03 7.21
C ARG A 12 -12.90 -15.75 6.89
N LYS A 13 -14.00 -15.01 6.91
CA LYS A 13 -15.15 -15.32 6.05
C LYS A 13 -15.00 -14.54 4.75
N PRO A 14 -15.17 -15.16 3.57
CA PRO A 14 -15.21 -14.46 2.30
C PRO A 14 -16.56 -13.73 2.17
N GLY A 15 -16.51 -12.46 1.75
CA GLY A 15 -17.68 -11.69 1.35
C GLY A 15 -18.33 -10.88 2.48
N THR A 16 -18.48 -9.59 2.21
CA THR A 16 -19.07 -8.52 3.05
C THR A 16 -18.20 -7.99 4.19
N CYS A 17 -17.62 -6.81 3.95
CA CYS A 17 -17.04 -5.97 4.99
C CYS A 17 -18.16 -5.52 5.94
N PRO A 18 -18.06 -5.70 7.26
CA PRO A 18 -18.99 -5.09 8.19
C PRO A 18 -18.83 -3.58 8.11
N SER A 19 -19.85 -2.92 7.56
CA SER A 19 -19.98 -1.47 7.60
C SER A 19 -20.05 -0.99 9.04
N ARG A 20 -19.24 0.04 9.34
CA ARG A 20 -19.34 0.98 10.48
C ARG A 20 -18.92 0.48 11.86
N LEU A 21 -17.65 0.72 12.18
CA LEU A 21 -17.34 1.37 13.46
C LEU A 21 -17.65 2.87 13.31
N PRO A 22 -18.41 3.50 14.22
CA PRO A 22 -18.70 4.93 14.15
C PRO A 22 -17.47 5.69 14.64
N LEU A 23 -16.49 5.83 13.75
CA LEU A 23 -15.34 6.67 13.97
C LEU A 23 -15.73 8.05 13.45
N THR A 24 -16.06 8.95 14.38
CA THR A 24 -16.44 10.37 14.17
C THR A 24 -15.30 11.24 13.62
N GLY A 25 -14.37 10.65 12.87
CA GLY A 25 -13.32 11.32 12.11
C GLY A 25 -13.29 10.77 10.69
N SER A 26 -12.97 11.62 9.71
CA SER A 26 -12.91 11.30 8.28
C SER A 26 -11.96 10.12 7.97
N ILE A 27 -12.43 8.89 8.13
CA ILE A 27 -11.73 7.70 7.66
C ILE A 27 -11.95 7.60 6.17
N ARG A 28 -10.91 7.97 5.43
CA ARG A 28 -10.84 7.67 4.01
C ARG A 28 -10.59 6.16 3.87
N PRO A 29 -11.37 5.44 3.06
CA PRO A 29 -11.10 4.04 2.79
C PRO A 29 -9.68 3.91 2.19
N CYS A 30 -8.94 2.89 2.61
CA CYS A 30 -7.64 2.59 2.00
C CYS A 30 -7.87 2.17 0.54
N TYR A 31 -7.12 2.78 -0.37
CA TYR A 31 -7.18 2.41 -1.78
C TYR A 31 -6.54 1.05 -2.00
N ARG A 32 -7.15 0.22 -2.85
CA ARG A 32 -6.69 -1.13 -3.16
C ARG A 32 -6.07 -1.12 -4.55
N ILE A 33 -4.85 -1.61 -4.66
CA ILE A 33 -4.12 -1.71 -5.92
C ILE A 33 -3.73 -3.17 -6.12
N ALA A 34 -4.04 -3.76 -7.27
CA ALA A 34 -3.58 -5.11 -7.57
C ALA A 34 -2.10 -5.10 -7.97
N PHE A 35 -1.40 -6.19 -7.66
CA PHE A 35 0.01 -6.32 -8.03
C PHE A 35 0.22 -6.28 -9.55
N SER A 36 -0.79 -6.66 -10.33
CA SER A 36 -0.79 -6.59 -11.79
C SER A 36 -0.90 -5.18 -12.34
N ASP A 37 -1.51 -4.26 -11.59
CA ASP A 37 -1.86 -2.93 -12.09
C ASP A 37 -0.67 -1.97 -11.98
N VAL A 38 0.31 -2.30 -11.14
CA VAL A 38 1.45 -1.43 -10.85
C VAL A 38 2.78 -2.15 -10.87
N ARG A 39 3.80 -1.46 -11.39
CA ARG A 39 5.20 -1.86 -11.21
C ARG A 39 5.77 -1.19 -9.97
N VAL A 40 6.56 -1.93 -9.19
CA VAL A 40 7.37 -1.32 -8.12
C VAL A 40 8.71 -0.93 -8.69
N ARG A 41 9.08 0.34 -8.54
CA ARG A 41 10.38 0.88 -8.94
C ARG A 41 11.11 1.43 -7.73
N TYR A 42 12.42 1.38 -7.78
CA TYR A 42 13.28 1.84 -6.72
C TYR A 42 14.08 3.03 -7.24
N VAL A 43 14.06 4.13 -6.50
CA VAL A 43 14.86 5.33 -6.81
C VAL A 43 16.35 4.98 -6.71
N ASP A 44 16.71 4.28 -5.64
CA ASP A 44 18.05 3.76 -5.41
C ASP A 44 18.06 2.24 -5.58
N PRO A 45 18.98 1.66 -6.38
CA PRO A 45 19.04 0.21 -6.60
C PRO A 45 19.30 -0.56 -5.30
N ASP A 46 20.03 0.02 -4.36
CA ASP A 46 20.32 -0.60 -3.05
C ASP A 46 19.06 -0.77 -2.17
N CYS A 47 17.95 -0.15 -2.54
CA CYS A 47 16.67 -0.27 -1.83
C CYS A 47 15.77 -1.39 -2.40
N GLU A 48 16.21 -2.07 -3.46
CA GLU A 48 15.50 -3.21 -4.03
C GLU A 48 15.37 -4.32 -2.99
N GLY A 49 14.21 -4.97 -2.96
CA GLY A 49 13.92 -5.98 -1.96
C GLY A 49 12.54 -6.59 -2.17
N PRO A 50 12.18 -7.59 -1.35
CA PRO A 50 10.92 -8.29 -1.51
C PRO A 50 9.74 -7.33 -1.35
N VAL A 51 8.62 -7.64 -2.03
CA VAL A 51 7.39 -6.85 -1.96
C VAL A 51 6.92 -6.65 -0.51
N SER A 52 7.13 -7.65 0.36
CA SER A 52 6.83 -7.55 1.80
C SER A 52 7.55 -6.39 2.51
N ALA A 53 8.74 -6.00 2.06
CA ALA A 53 9.50 -4.89 2.60
C ALA A 53 8.91 -3.51 2.27
N LEU A 54 7.86 -3.46 1.44
CA LEU A 54 7.11 -2.24 1.16
C LEU A 54 6.10 -1.91 2.26
N ASN A 55 5.80 -2.84 3.17
CA ASN A 55 4.82 -2.60 4.22
C ASN A 55 5.31 -1.50 5.18
N GLY A 56 4.47 -0.48 5.41
CA GLY A 56 4.81 0.71 6.19
C GLY A 56 5.70 1.73 5.47
N VAL A 57 6.05 1.51 4.20
CA VAL A 57 6.92 2.41 3.43
C VAL A 57 6.10 3.50 2.73
N LEU A 58 6.64 4.72 2.71
CA LEU A 58 6.11 5.80 1.87
C LEU A 58 6.60 5.64 0.44
N VAL A 59 5.66 5.65 -0.50
CA VAL A 59 5.93 5.51 -1.94
C VAL A 59 5.37 6.69 -2.71
N GLY A 60 6.02 7.01 -3.84
CA GLY A 60 5.45 7.83 -4.89
C GLY A 60 4.40 7.06 -5.66
N LEU A 61 3.25 7.67 -5.88
CA LEU A 61 2.19 7.18 -6.76
C LEU A 61 2.42 7.82 -8.12
N CYS A 62 2.84 7.00 -9.09
CA CYS A 62 3.32 7.49 -10.37
C CYS A 62 2.52 6.93 -11.54
N VAL A 63 2.47 7.73 -12.61
CA VAL A 63 1.92 7.36 -13.91
C VAL A 63 3.08 7.26 -14.89
N GLU A 64 3.36 6.05 -15.36
CA GLU A 64 4.33 5.79 -16.43
C GLU A 64 3.67 6.01 -17.79
N ARG A 65 4.28 6.85 -18.63
CA ARG A 65 3.89 7.00 -20.04
C ARG A 65 4.72 6.10 -20.96
N ASP A 66 5.98 5.90 -20.60
CA ASP A 66 6.92 5.00 -21.26
C ASP A 66 7.56 4.10 -20.20
N PRO A 67 7.61 2.77 -20.40
CA PRO A 67 8.23 1.84 -19.46
C PRO A 67 9.73 2.09 -19.21
N ASN A 68 10.42 2.82 -20.10
CA ASN A 68 11.84 3.16 -19.98
C ASN A 68 12.07 4.57 -19.42
N ASP A 69 11.01 5.31 -19.07
CA ASP A 69 11.15 6.64 -18.50
C ASP A 69 11.86 6.56 -17.13
N PRO A 70 13.05 7.16 -16.94
CA PRO A 70 13.73 7.17 -15.66
C PRO A 70 12.94 7.91 -14.57
N TYR A 71 12.05 8.83 -14.96
CA TYR A 71 11.34 9.73 -14.05
C TYR A 71 9.84 9.78 -14.34
N PRO A 72 9.09 8.71 -13.99
CA PRO A 72 7.65 8.67 -14.24
C PRO A 72 6.93 9.77 -13.46
N GLN A 73 5.80 10.24 -13.98
CA GLN A 73 5.10 11.38 -13.42
C GLN A 73 4.50 11.04 -12.05
N CYS A 74 5.07 11.57 -10.98
CA CYS A 74 4.55 11.43 -9.62
C CYS A 74 3.34 12.35 -9.42
N ILE A 75 2.18 11.77 -9.13
CA ILE A 75 0.93 12.50 -8.87
C ILE A 75 0.62 12.65 -7.38
N GLY A 76 1.42 12.03 -6.51
CA GLY A 76 1.35 12.20 -5.07
C GLY A 76 2.05 11.08 -4.30
N LEU A 77 1.82 11.06 -2.99
CA LEU A 77 2.44 10.09 -2.07
C LEU A 77 1.39 9.14 -1.49
N GLY A 78 1.81 7.91 -1.20
CA GLY A 78 1.00 6.90 -0.54
C GLY A 78 1.80 6.16 0.53
N LEU A 79 1.16 5.81 1.63
CA LEU A 79 1.69 4.89 2.63
C LEU A 79 1.12 3.51 2.36
N ILE A 80 1.98 2.51 2.11
CA ILE A 80 1.55 1.12 1.98
C ILE A 80 1.23 0.62 3.39
N ARG A 81 -0.06 0.60 3.74
CA ARG A 81 -0.56 0.23 5.07
C ARG A 81 -0.46 -1.26 5.32
N ALA A 82 -0.74 -2.06 4.29
CA ALA A 82 -0.74 -3.51 4.35
C ALA A 82 -0.56 -4.09 2.95
N ILE A 83 -0.09 -5.33 2.93
CA ILE A 83 0.09 -6.13 1.72
C ILE A 83 -0.62 -7.46 1.98
N ASP A 84 -1.54 -7.83 1.10
CA ASP A 84 -2.20 -9.13 1.13
C ASP A 84 -1.65 -9.98 -0.01
N PRO A 85 -0.71 -10.89 0.27
CA PRO A 85 -0.09 -11.73 -0.75
C PRO A 85 -1.05 -12.80 -1.28
N GLU A 86 -2.06 -13.22 -0.51
CA GLU A 86 -3.03 -14.22 -0.97
C GLU A 86 -3.99 -13.62 -2.01
N SER A 87 -4.40 -12.36 -1.80
CA SER A 87 -5.26 -11.65 -2.75
C SER A 87 -4.47 -10.84 -3.80
N HIS A 88 -3.14 -10.80 -3.72
CA HIS A 88 -2.25 -9.97 -4.54
C HIS A 88 -2.63 -8.46 -4.54
N LEU A 89 -2.83 -7.88 -3.35
CA LEU A 89 -3.27 -6.49 -3.18
C LEU A 89 -2.35 -5.67 -2.27
N PHE A 90 -2.11 -4.43 -2.68
CA PHE A 90 -1.62 -3.36 -1.83
C PHE A 90 -2.77 -2.57 -1.25
N TYR A 91 -2.71 -2.26 0.05
CA TYR A 91 -3.60 -1.31 0.69
C TYR A 91 -2.85 -0.01 0.93
N VAL A 92 -3.20 1.04 0.20
CA VAL A 92 -2.51 2.33 0.23
C VAL A 92 -3.36 3.39 0.90
N THR A 93 -2.78 4.07 1.89
CA THR A 93 -3.35 5.27 2.50
C THR A 93 -2.76 6.49 1.81
N THR A 94 -3.61 7.32 1.20
CA THR A 94 -3.17 8.48 0.42
C THR A 94 -4.19 9.61 0.49
N ARG A 95 -3.70 10.84 0.24
CA ARG A 95 -4.54 12.02 0.04
C ARG A 95 -4.93 12.23 -1.42
N VAL A 96 -4.30 11.51 -2.36
CA VAL A 96 -4.61 11.59 -3.79
C VAL A 96 -6.08 11.18 -4.03
N PRO A 97 -6.87 11.97 -4.77
CA PRO A 97 -8.26 11.64 -5.06
C PRO A 97 -8.39 10.34 -5.85
N GLN A 98 -9.43 9.56 -5.58
CA GLN A 98 -9.65 8.27 -6.22
C GLN A 98 -9.72 8.35 -7.75
N LYS A 99 -10.18 9.47 -8.32
CA LYS A 99 -10.20 9.72 -9.77
C LYS A 99 -8.81 9.63 -10.40
N HIS A 100 -7.74 10.01 -9.70
CA HIS A 100 -6.37 9.96 -10.23
C HIS A 100 -5.67 8.65 -9.85
N LEU A 101 -6.18 7.94 -8.86
CA LEU A 101 -5.59 6.67 -8.41
C LEU A 101 -5.79 5.54 -9.41
N SER A 102 -6.84 5.60 -10.25
CA SER A 102 -7.05 4.67 -11.35
C SER A 102 -5.95 4.72 -12.41
N ASP A 103 -5.22 5.84 -12.48
CA ASP A 103 -4.22 6.08 -13.52
C ASP A 103 -2.82 5.67 -13.05
N VAL A 104 -2.66 5.28 -11.77
CA VAL A 104 -1.38 4.90 -11.19
C VAL A 104 -0.94 3.56 -11.78
N THR A 105 0.21 3.57 -12.45
CA THR A 105 0.83 2.38 -13.05
C THR A 105 2.17 2.02 -12.39
N CYS A 106 2.69 2.86 -11.50
CA CYS A 106 3.94 2.62 -10.80
C CYS A 106 3.92 3.11 -9.35
N LEU A 107 4.52 2.31 -8.46
CA LEU A 107 4.87 2.67 -7.10
C LEU A 107 6.38 2.91 -7.01
N MET A 108 6.81 4.16 -6.79
CA MET A 108 8.22 4.49 -6.62
C MET A 108 8.61 4.45 -5.14
N ARG A 109 9.45 3.51 -4.76
CA ARG A 109 10.07 3.45 -3.44
C ARG A 109 11.39 4.20 -3.44
N GLY A 110 11.50 5.21 -2.57
CA GLY A 110 12.76 5.85 -2.25
C GLY A 110 13.25 5.49 -0.85
N ARG A 111 14.38 6.07 -0.44
CA ARG A 111 14.92 5.95 0.92
C ARG A 111 14.29 6.97 1.87
N LEU A 112 12.96 7.03 1.91
CA LEU A 112 12.25 7.94 2.80
C LEU A 112 11.77 7.18 4.03
N GLN A 113 12.37 7.48 5.17
CA GLN A 113 11.91 7.01 6.48
C GLN A 113 10.99 8.06 7.10
N VAL A 114 9.98 7.61 7.84
CA VAL A 114 9.17 8.51 8.66
C VAL A 114 10.09 9.12 9.73
N PRO A 115 10.18 10.46 9.83
CA PRO A 115 11.03 11.10 10.84
C PRO A 115 10.72 10.58 12.25
N ALA A 116 11.74 10.17 12.99
CA ALA A 116 11.58 9.54 14.30
C ALA A 116 10.81 10.42 15.31
N VAL A 117 10.90 11.74 15.17
CA VAL A 117 10.14 12.71 15.98
C VAL A 117 8.62 12.55 15.86
N LEU A 118 8.14 11.98 14.76
CA LEU A 118 6.70 11.75 14.52
C LEU A 118 6.22 10.39 15.07
N LEU A 119 7.12 9.54 15.58
CA LEU A 119 6.78 8.19 16.07
C LEU A 119 6.39 8.16 17.56
N PHE A 120 6.76 9.18 18.33
CA PHE A 120 6.55 9.25 19.79
C PHE A 120 5.63 10.41 20.22
N GLN A 121 4.63 10.74 19.40
CA GLN A 121 3.64 11.77 19.74
C GLN A 121 2.54 11.23 20.63
#